data_AF-Q3ATX5-F1
#
_entry.id   AF-Q3ATX5-F1
#
_cell.length_a   1.000
_cell.length_b   1.000
_cell.length_c   1.000
_cell.angle_alpha   90.00
_cell.angle_beta   90.00
_cell.angle_gamma   90.00
#
_symmetry.space_group_name_H-M   'P 1'
#
loop_
_entity.id
_entity.type
_entity.pdbx_description
1 polymer ?
#
loop_
_entity_poly.entity_id
_entity_poly.type
_entity_poly.pdbx_seq_one_letter_code
_entity_poly.pdbx_strand_id
1 'polypeptide(L)' 'MQRTIEDITSELIGLPKNERLEIVRFLLFLDNRSSDNNDTDSVWEHEIADRVLAVEDGTAIGIDYEEAMKKINAQFAS' A
#
# COMPACT_ATOMS: atom_id res chain seq x y z
N MET A 1 27.72 -21.11 -6.85
CA MET A 1 28.47 -20.39 -5.80
C MET A 1 27.45 -19.75 -4.88
N GLN A 2 27.51 -20.06 -3.59
CA GLN A 2 26.66 -19.40 -2.59
C GLN A 2 27.27 -18.03 -2.31
N ARG A 3 26.58 -16.98 -2.70
CA ARG A 3 27.00 -15.60 -2.43
C ARG A 3 26.59 -15.21 -1.02
N THR A 4 27.46 -14.49 -0.31
CA THR A 4 27.15 -13.99 1.03
C THR A 4 26.33 -12.69 0.94
N ILE A 5 25.68 -12.30 2.03
CA ILE A 5 24.93 -11.03 2.08
C ILE A 5 25.91 -9.85 1.97
N GLU A 6 27.11 -10.00 2.51
CA GLU A 6 28.20 -9.06 2.42
C GLU A 6 28.60 -8.82 0.96
N ASP A 7 28.76 -9.88 0.16
CA ASP A 7 29.08 -9.76 -1.28
C ASP A 7 28.00 -8.98 -2.03
N ILE A 8 26.73 -9.30 -1.77
CA ILE A 8 25.57 -8.64 -2.41
C ILE A 8 25.49 -7.16 -1.98
N THR A 9 25.74 -6.87 -0.70
CA THR A 9 25.71 -5.51 -0.15
C THR A 9 26.81 -4.65 -0.73
N SER A 10 28.03 -5.18 -0.86
CA SER A 10 29.14 -4.48 -1.49
C SER A 10 28.85 -4.14 -2.96
N GLU A 11 28.23 -5.05 -3.71
CA GLU A 11 27.80 -4.78 -5.08
C GLU A 11 26.72 -3.68 -5.14
N LEU A 12 25.71 -3.75 -4.27
CA LEU A 12 24.65 -2.74 -4.16
C LEU A 12 25.18 -1.35 -3.88
N ILE A 13 26.13 -1.21 -2.93
CA ILE A 13 26.73 0.08 -2.58
C ILE A 13 27.47 0.68 -3.78
N GLY A 14 28.11 -0.14 -4.60
CA GLY A 14 28.86 0.28 -5.79
C GLY A 14 28.00 0.83 -6.92
N LEU A 15 26.69 0.58 -6.92
CA LEU A 15 25.80 1.04 -7.98
C LEU A 15 25.52 2.54 -7.93
N PRO A 16 25.21 3.17 -9.08
CA PRO A 16 24.64 4.51 -9.14
C PRO A 16 23.37 4.64 -8.30
N LYS A 17 23.10 5.86 -7.80
CA LYS A 17 21.95 6.12 -6.91
C LYS A 17 20.61 5.68 -7.51
N ASN A 18 20.38 5.91 -8.80
CA ASN A 18 19.16 5.53 -9.50
C ASN A 18 18.95 4.02 -9.53
N GLU A 19 20.00 3.24 -9.79
CA GLU A 19 19.96 1.78 -9.82
C GLU A 19 19.72 1.20 -8.42
N ARG A 20 20.36 1.77 -7.38
CA ARG A 20 20.08 1.41 -5.99
C ARG A 20 18.63 1.63 -5.61
N LEU A 21 18.05 2.77 -6.00
CA LEU A 21 16.65 3.09 -5.72
C LEU A 21 15.68 2.16 -6.45
N GLU A 22 16.02 1.74 -7.67
CA GLU A 22 15.23 0.75 -8.40
C GLU A 22 15.22 -0.61 -7.70
N ILE A 23 16.36 -1.04 -7.16
CA ILE A 23 16.44 -2.28 -6.39
C ILE A 23 15.65 -2.16 -5.08
N VAL A 24 15.74 -1.04 -4.37
CA VAL A 24 14.91 -0.78 -3.17
C VAL A 24 13.42 -0.84 -3.51
N ARG A 25 12.98 -0.21 -4.61
CA ARG A 25 11.58 -0.28 -5.08
C ARG A 25 11.15 -1.73 -5.30
N PHE A 26 12.00 -2.53 -5.94
CA PHE A 26 11.71 -3.94 -6.22
C PHE A 26 11.63 -4.76 -4.94
N LEU A 27 12.54 -4.56 -3.98
CA LEU A 27 12.52 -5.23 -2.68
C LEU A 27 11.27 -4.90 -1.87
N LEU A 28 10.88 -3.62 -1.81
CA LEU A 28 9.64 -3.19 -1.14
C LEU A 28 8.40 -3.81 -1.78
N PHE A 29 8.39 -3.96 -3.11
CA PHE A 29 7.30 -4.62 -3.81
C PHE A 29 7.22 -6.12 -3.51
N LEU A 30 8.36 -6.80 -3.35
CA LEU A 30 8.40 -8.21 -2.95
C LEU A 30 8.00 -8.42 -1.49
N ASP A 31 8.44 -7.54 -0.60
CA ASP A 31 8.07 -7.55 0.82
C ASP A 31 6.56 -7.36 1.00
N ASN A 32 5.97 -6.45 0.23
CA ASN A 32 4.51 -6.27 0.19
C ASN A 32 3.74 -7.50 -0.34
N ARG A 33 4.42 -8.47 -0.95
CA ARG A 33 3.83 -9.75 -1.40
C ARG A 33 4.02 -10.89 -0.40
N SER A 34 4.95 -10.76 0.56
CA SER A 34 5.17 -11.81 1.55
C SER A 34 4.12 -11.77 2.65
N SER A 35 3.02 -12.46 2.39
CA SER A 35 2.42 -13.48 3.27
C SER A 35 1.80 -13.10 4.61
N ASP A 36 1.71 -11.84 5.05
CA ASP A 36 1.11 -11.51 6.36
C ASP A 36 -0.22 -10.74 6.32
N ASN A 37 -0.87 -10.59 5.16
CA ASN A 37 -2.26 -10.10 5.17
C ASN A 37 -3.11 -10.61 4.01
N ASN A 38 -3.33 -11.92 3.96
CA ASN A 38 -4.27 -12.56 3.04
C ASN A 38 -5.75 -12.19 3.31
N ASP A 39 -6.00 -11.24 4.22
CA ASP A 39 -7.33 -10.73 4.58
C ASP A 39 -7.54 -9.28 4.12
N THR A 40 -6.50 -8.46 3.90
CA THR A 40 -6.69 -7.05 3.53
C THR A 40 -7.34 -6.90 2.16
N ASP A 41 -6.88 -7.67 1.16
CA ASP A 41 -7.49 -7.64 -0.17
C ASP A 41 -8.94 -8.13 -0.11
N SER A 42 -9.21 -9.20 0.66
CA SER A 42 -10.57 -9.73 0.83
C SER A 42 -11.51 -8.76 1.56
N VAL A 43 -11.02 -8.09 2.60
CA VAL A 43 -11.77 -7.07 3.36
C VAL A 43 -12.05 -5.86 2.47
N TRP A 44 -11.08 -5.44 1.65
CA TRP A 44 -11.29 -4.35 0.69
C TRP A 44 -12.32 -4.70 -0.38
N GLU A 45 -12.22 -5.89 -0.97
CA GLU A 45 -13.20 -6.34 -1.98
C GLU A 45 -14.61 -6.43 -1.38
N HIS A 46 -14.73 -6.93 -0.15
CA HIS A 46 -16.00 -6.98 0.55
C HIS A 46 -16.57 -5.57 0.80
N GLU A 47 -15.75 -4.65 1.27
CA GLU A 47 -16.17 -3.26 1.50
C GLU A 47 -16.60 -2.56 0.19
N ILE A 48 -15.86 -2.75 -0.90
CA ILE A 48 -16.22 -2.18 -2.20
C ILE A 48 -17.59 -2.71 -2.64
N ALA A 49 -17.83 -4.03 -2.52
CA ALA A 49 -19.11 -4.63 -2.85
C ALA A 49 -20.24 -4.05 -2.00
N ASP A 50 -20.06 -3.91 -0.69
CA ASP A 50 -21.04 -3.32 0.22
C ASP A 50 -21.34 -1.85 -0.13
N ARG A 51 -20.32 -1.06 -0.49
CA ARG A 51 -20.51 0.33 -0.92
C ARG A 51 -21.25 0.44 -2.25
N VAL A 52 -21.00 -0.46 -3.19
CA VAL A 52 -21.75 -0.51 -4.46
C VAL A 52 -23.22 -0.82 -4.17
N LEU A 53 -23.49 -1.85 -3.37
CA LEU A 53 -24.86 -2.21 -2.97
C LEU A 53 -25.59 -1.07 -2.27
N ALA A 54 -24.92 -0.36 -1.35
CA ALA A 54 -25.53 0.78 -0.66
C ALA A 54 -25.95 1.89 -1.64
N VAL A 55 -25.20 2.10 -2.71
CA VAL A 55 -25.55 3.05 -3.77
C VAL A 55 -26.72 2.52 -4.61
N GLU A 56 -26.69 1.25 -5.01
CA GLU A 56 -27.76 0.61 -5.79
C GLU A 56 -29.10 0.60 -5.04
N ASP A 57 -29.08 0.28 -3.75
CA ASP A 57 -30.25 0.26 -2.87
C ASP A 57 -30.70 1.68 -2.43
N GLY A 58 -29.95 2.72 -2.81
CA GLY A 58 -30.25 4.11 -2.44
C GLY A 58 -30.12 4.40 -0.94
N THR A 59 -29.36 3.57 -0.21
CA THR A 59 -29.11 3.73 1.23
C THR A 59 -27.83 4.53 1.52
N ALA A 60 -26.98 4.73 0.50
CA ALA A 60 -25.78 5.55 0.61
C ALA A 60 -26.12 7.03 0.90
N ILE A 61 -25.46 7.60 1.91
CA ILE A 61 -25.61 9.01 2.30
C ILE A 61 -24.37 9.78 1.84
N GLY A 62 -24.58 10.76 0.97
CA GLY A 62 -23.53 11.72 0.60
C GLY A 62 -23.23 12.69 1.73
N ILE A 63 -21.97 13.07 1.87
CA ILE A 63 -21.53 14.16 2.75
C ILE A 63 -20.92 15.28 1.91
N ASP A 64 -20.98 16.51 2.43
CA ASP A 64 -20.33 17.64 1.79
C ASP A 64 -18.79 17.47 1.78
N TYR A 65 -18.16 17.93 0.71
CA TYR A 65 -16.72 17.79 0.51
C TYR A 65 -15.90 18.45 1.62
N GLU A 66 -16.27 19.66 2.04
CA GLU A 66 -15.53 20.38 3.10
C GLU A 66 -15.67 19.67 4.45
N GLU A 67 -16.83 19.08 4.71
CA GLU A 67 -17.06 18.27 5.90
C GLU A 67 -16.23 16.98 5.88
N ALA A 68 -16.16 16.30 4.72
CA ALA A 68 -15.35 15.10 4.53
C ALA A 68 -13.86 15.39 4.78
N MET A 69 -13.34 16.47 4.18
CA MET A 69 -11.94 16.87 4.35
C MET A 69 -11.61 17.26 5.78
N LYS A 70 -12.53 17.93 6.51
CA LYS A 70 -12.37 18.20 7.94
C LYS A 70 -12.22 16.91 8.75
N LYS A 71 -13.05 15.90 8.50
CA LYS A 71 -13.00 14.61 9.20
C LYS A 71 -11.68 13.88 8.94
N ILE A 72 -11.26 13.82 7.69
CA ILE A 72 -9.99 13.18 7.29
C ILE A 72 -8.81 13.87 7.97
N ASN A 73 -8.73 15.20 7.87
CA ASN A 73 -7.64 15.96 8.49
C ASN A 73 -7.64 15.78 10.02
N ALA A 74 -8.80 15.78 10.68
CA ALA A 74 -8.87 15.54 12.13
C ALA A 74 -8.39 14.14 12.53
N GLN A 75 -8.65 13.13 11.71
CA GLN A 75 -8.30 11.73 11.99
C GLN A 75 -6.83 11.41 11.74
N PHE A 76 -6.18 12.08 10.77
CA PHE A 76 -4.84 11.75 10.30
C PHE A 76 -3.80 12.87 10.49
N ALA A 77 -4.10 13.94 11.24
CA ALA A 77 -3.15 15.03 11.51
C ALA A 77 -2.01 14.69 12.50
N SER A 78 -1.63 13.42 12.65
CA SER A 78 -0.50 13.01 13.49
C SER A 78 0.79 12.83 12.71
#